data_AF-A0A6C8GHJ0-F1
#
_entry.id   AF-A0A6C8GHJ0-F1
#
_cell.length_a   1.000
_cell.length_b   1.000
_cell.length_c   1.000
_cell.angle_alpha   90.00
_cell.angle_beta   90.00
_cell.angle_gamma   90.00
#
_symmetry.space_group_name_H-M   'P 1'
#
loop_
_entity.id
_entity.type
_entity.pdbx_description
1 polymer ?
#
loop_
_entity_poly.entity_id
_entity_poly.type
_entity_poly.pdbx_seq_one_letter_code
_entity_poly.pdbx_strand_id
1 'polypeptide(L)'
;MVDAPKAASFIMPSIIDRSPLMVAVSSGGTSPVLARLLREKLESLLPQHLGQVARYAGQLRARVKKQFATMGERRRFWEKCSRWRMPMR
;
A
#
# COMPACT_ATOMS: atom_id res chain seq x y z
N MET A 1 -26.48 -11.69 -21.26
CA MET A 1 -26.65 -12.35 -19.95
C MET A 1 -25.30 -12.37 -19.27
N VAL A 2 -25.18 -11.66 -18.15
CA VAL A 2 -23.96 -11.45 -17.35
C VAL A 2 -24.10 -12.31 -16.10
N ASP A 3 -24.19 -13.63 -16.27
CA ASP A 3 -24.54 -14.56 -15.18
C ASP A 3 -23.67 -15.83 -15.22
N ALA A 4 -22.35 -15.66 -15.22
CA ALA A 4 -21.43 -16.78 -15.01
C ALA A 4 -20.23 -16.39 -14.13
N PRO A 5 -20.42 -16.17 -12.82
CA PRO A 5 -19.32 -15.88 -11.88
C PRO A 5 -18.38 -17.08 -11.65
N LYS A 6 -18.65 -18.25 -12.24
CA LYS A 6 -17.80 -19.45 -12.13
C LYS A 6 -16.82 -19.64 -13.29
N ALA A 7 -16.87 -18.80 -14.34
CA ALA A 7 -16.05 -18.95 -15.54
C ALA A 7 -15.00 -17.84 -15.75
N ALA A 8 -14.92 -16.87 -14.82
CA ALA A 8 -13.92 -15.82 -14.89
C ALA A 8 -12.62 -16.27 -14.22
N SER A 9 -11.67 -16.78 -15.00
CA SER A 9 -10.31 -17.13 -14.54
C SER A 9 -9.50 -15.92 -14.02
N PHE A 10 -10.06 -14.71 -14.12
CA PHE A 10 -9.41 -13.47 -13.73
C PHE A 10 -10.42 -12.49 -13.12
N ILE A 11 -10.20 -12.12 -11.86
CA ILE A 11 -10.98 -11.10 -11.15
C ILE A 11 -10.13 -9.84 -11.12
N MET A 12 -10.59 -8.78 -11.79
CA MET A 12 -9.94 -7.47 -11.72
C MET A 12 -10.06 -6.93 -10.29
N PRO A 13 -8.94 -6.73 -9.56
CA PRO A 13 -9.00 -6.16 -8.23
C PRO A 13 -9.32 -4.66 -8.29
N SER A 14 -9.82 -4.13 -7.19
CA SER A 14 -9.89 -2.70 -6.94
C SER A 14 -8.48 -2.18 -6.63
N ILE A 15 -7.90 -1.34 -7.49
CA ILE A 15 -6.54 -0.82 -7.33
C ILE A 15 -6.58 0.63 -6.85
N ILE A 16 -5.75 0.93 -5.85
CA ILE A 16 -5.45 2.28 -5.37
C ILE A 16 -4.01 2.58 -5.75
N ASP A 17 -3.84 3.55 -6.64
CA ASP A 17 -2.52 4.00 -7.08
C ASP A 17 -2.08 5.23 -6.27
N ARG A 18 -0.94 5.08 -5.58
CA ARG A 18 -0.19 6.13 -4.87
C ARG A 18 1.30 5.97 -5.19
N SER A 19 1.63 5.76 -6.47
CA SER A 19 2.97 5.43 -6.96
C SER A 19 4.11 6.17 -6.21
N PRO A 20 5.10 5.43 -5.67
CA PRO A 20 5.41 4.02 -5.92
C PRO A 20 4.66 3.02 -5.02
N LEU A 21 3.75 3.46 -4.15
CA LEU A 21 2.94 2.58 -3.30
C LEU A 21 1.62 2.25 -4.01
N MET A 22 1.30 0.97 -4.15
CA MET A 22 0.02 0.52 -4.73
C MET A 22 -0.65 -0.46 -3.78
N VAL A 23 -1.98 -0.38 -3.71
CA VAL A 23 -2.80 -1.31 -2.94
C VAL A 23 -3.84 -1.93 -3.86
N ALA A 24 -3.92 -3.25 -3.89
CA ALA A 24 -4.94 -3.99 -4.62
C ALA A 24 -5.85 -4.73 -3.63
N VAL A 25 -7.17 -4.57 -3.77
CA VAL A 25 -8.19 -5.22 -2.95
C VAL A 25 -9.04 -6.12 -3.83
N SER A 26 -9.12 -7.40 -3.47
CA SER A 26 -9.97 -8.38 -4.15
C SER A 26 -10.69 -9.25 -3.12
N SER A 27 -11.93 -9.60 -3.42
CA SER A 27 -12.72 -10.57 -2.64
C SER A 27 -12.79 -11.94 -3.33
N GLY A 28 -11.98 -12.19 -4.37
CA GLY A 28 -12.04 -13.47 -5.08
C GLY A 28 -13.38 -13.68 -5.80
N GLY A 29 -14.07 -12.61 -6.18
CA GLY A 29 -15.39 -12.67 -6.84
C GLY A 29 -16.56 -12.95 -5.89
N THR A 30 -16.30 -13.18 -4.60
CA THR A 30 -17.35 -13.48 -3.60
C THR A 30 -18.21 -12.26 -3.26
N SER A 31 -17.63 -11.05 -3.25
CA SER A 31 -18.35 -9.82 -2.98
C SER A 31 -17.67 -8.62 -3.64
N PRO A 32 -18.05 -8.25 -4.87
CA PRO A 32 -17.48 -7.08 -5.55
C PRO A 32 -17.82 -5.78 -4.82
N VAL A 33 -18.99 -5.72 -4.16
CA VAL A 33 -19.41 -4.57 -3.36
C VAL A 33 -18.48 -4.36 -2.17
N LEU A 34 -18.10 -5.42 -1.46
CA LEU A 34 -17.17 -5.32 -0.33
C LEU A 34 -15.79 -4.82 -0.77
N ALA A 35 -15.27 -5.32 -1.89
CA ALA A 35 -14.00 -4.86 -2.45
C ALA A 35 -14.04 -3.37 -2.82
N ARG A 36 -15.18 -2.87 -3.33
CA ARG A 36 -15.39 -1.44 -3.63
C ARG A 36 -15.41 -0.58 -2.37
N LEU A 37 -16.15 -1.00 -1.34
CA LEU A 37 -16.25 -0.25 -0.07
C LEU A 37 -14.90 -0.17 0.66
N LEU A 38 -14.12 -1.24 0.64
CA LEU A 38 -12.77 -1.24 1.20
C LEU A 38 -11.84 -0.32 0.42
N ARG A 39 -11.92 -0.31 -0.92
CA ARG A 39 -11.16 0.63 -1.76
C ARG A 39 -11.44 2.07 -1.36
N GLU A 40 -12.72 2.45 -1.25
CA GLU A 40 -13.13 3.82 -0.89
C GLU A 40 -12.64 4.23 0.51
N LYS A 41 -12.74 3.32 1.49
CA LYS A 41 -12.21 3.56 2.84
C LYS A 41 -10.69 3.70 2.84
N LEU A 42 -9.98 2.89 2.08
CA LEU A 42 -8.52 2.98 1.99
C LEU A 42 -8.09 4.23 1.24
N GLU A 43 -8.81 4.65 0.20
CA GLU A 43 -8.52 5.91 -0.51
C GLU A 43 -8.63 7.14 0.39
N SER A 44 -9.59 7.17 1.31
CA SER A 44 -9.74 8.27 2.27
C SER A 44 -8.69 8.22 3.40
N LEU A 45 -8.24 7.02 3.78
CA LEU A 45 -7.19 6.82 4.78
C LEU A 45 -5.77 7.01 4.24
N LEU A 46 -5.57 6.90 2.92
CA LEU A 46 -4.25 6.98 2.28
C LEU A 46 -4.04 8.38 1.67
N PRO A 47 -3.33 9.29 2.37
CA PRO A 47 -3.02 10.60 1.85
C PRO A 47 -2.29 10.54 0.51
N GLN A 48 -2.57 11.49 -0.39
CA GLN A 48 -1.92 11.57 -1.70
C GLN A 48 -0.39 11.71 -1.62
N HIS A 49 0.13 12.27 -0.53
CA HIS A 49 1.57 12.49 -0.33
C HIS A 49 2.36 11.23 0.09
N LEU A 50 1.70 10.08 0.29
CA LEU A 50 2.36 8.81 0.61
C LEU A 50 3.39 8.39 -0.45
N GLY A 51 3.17 8.73 -1.72
CA GLY A 51 4.12 8.44 -2.78
C GLY A 51 5.48 9.10 -2.54
N GLN A 52 5.50 10.34 -2.04
CA GLN A 52 6.74 11.07 -1.74
C GLN A 52 7.46 10.46 -0.52
N VAL A 53 6.71 10.08 0.51
CA VAL A 53 7.24 9.36 1.69
C VAL A 53 7.88 8.04 1.25
N ALA A 54 7.22 7.29 0.37
CA ALA A 54 7.73 6.03 -0.14
C ALA A 54 8.99 6.21 -1.02
N ARG A 55 9.05 7.26 -1.85
CA ARG A 55 10.26 7.59 -2.63
C ARG A 55 11.44 7.94 -1.72
N TYR A 56 11.21 8.80 -0.72
CA TYR A 56 12.22 9.20 0.23
C TYR A 56 12.71 8.00 1.07
N ALA A 57 11.78 7.14 1.49
CA ALA A 57 12.10 5.88 2.15
C ALA A 57 12.97 4.98 1.26
N GLY A 58 12.67 4.91 -0.05
CA GLY A 58 13.48 4.20 -1.04
C GLY A 58 14.92 4.71 -1.10
N GLN A 59 15.11 6.03 -1.15
CA GLN A 59 16.44 6.67 -1.17
C GLN A 59 17.23 6.39 0.13
N LEU A 60 16.55 6.45 1.27
CA LEU A 60 17.16 6.17 2.57
C LEU A 60 17.45 4.69 2.80
N ARG A 61 16.79 3.77 2.07
CA ARG A 61 16.94 2.32 2.26
C ARG A 61 18.39 1.85 2.20
N ALA A 62 19.18 2.37 1.26
CA ALA A 62 20.59 2.04 1.14
C ALA A 62 21.41 2.53 2.35
N ARG A 63 21.14 3.76 2.82
CA ARG A 63 21.80 4.35 3.99
C ARG A 63 21.43 3.62 5.28
N VAL A 64 20.15 3.28 5.47
CA VAL A 64 19.64 2.51 6.60
C VAL A 64 20.24 1.10 6.61
N LYS A 65 20.39 0.46 5.44
CA LYS A 65 21.05 -0.85 5.34
C LYS A 65 22.53 -0.80 5.70
N LYS A 66 23.23 0.31 5.42
CA LYS A 66 24.63 0.51 5.84
C LYS A 66 24.76 0.81 7.33
N GLN A 67 23.82 1.57 7.90
CA GLN A 67 23.86 2.00 9.31
C GLN A 67 23.41 0.91 10.28
N PHE A 68 22.43 0.09 9.92
CA PHE A 68 21.84 -0.91 10.80
C PHE A 68 22.15 -2.33 10.31
N ALA A 69 22.94 -3.06 11.09
CA ALA A 69 23.35 -4.42 10.76
C ALA A 69 22.16 -5.40 10.84
N THR A 70 21.31 -5.27 11.86
CA THR A 70 20.23 -6.24 12.11
C THR A 70 18.93 -5.87 11.40
N MET A 71 18.11 -6.87 11.07
CA MET A 71 16.76 -6.62 10.52
C MET A 71 15.82 -5.98 11.55
N GLY A 72 15.99 -6.29 12.83
CA GLY A 72 15.16 -5.74 13.91
C GLY A 72 15.31 -4.23 14.06
N GLU A 73 16.54 -3.71 14.01
CA GLU A 73 16.81 -2.27 14.06
C GLU A 73 16.27 -1.54 12.83
N ARG A 74 16.43 -2.13 11.64
CA ARG A 74 15.86 -1.59 10.40
C ARG A 74 14.34 -1.48 10.48
N ARG A 75 13.66 -2.50 11.01
CA ARG A 75 12.19 -2.47 11.20
C ARG A 75 11.78 -1.37 12.19
N ARG A 76 12.43 -1.31 13.36
CA ARG A 76 12.15 -0.27 14.38
C ARG A 76 12.37 1.14 13.85
N PHE A 77 13.40 1.34 13.01
CA PHE A 77 13.63 2.63 12.34
C PHE A 77 12.45 3.01 11.43
N TRP A 78 11.99 2.10 10.57
CA TRP A 78 10.85 2.35 9.68
C TRP A 78 9.53 2.55 10.43
N GLU A 79 9.27 1.77 11.49
CA GLU A 79 8.10 1.95 12.35
C GLU A 79 8.10 3.32 13.03
N LYS A 80 9.26 3.75 13.55
CA LYS A 80 9.42 5.07 14.17
C LYS A 80 9.24 6.19 13.14
N CYS A 81 9.79 6.05 11.94
CA CYS A 81 9.62 7.01 10.83
C CYS A 81 8.18 7.08 10.29
N SER A 82 7.44 5.97 10.30
CA SER A 82 6.04 5.95 9.86
C SER A 82 5.11 6.59 10.89
N ARG A 83 5.41 6.40 12.19
CA ARG A 83 4.68 7.02 13.29
C ARG A 83 5.00 8.50 13.47
N TRP A 84 6.23 8.90 13.21
CA TRP A 84 6.58 10.32 13.11
C TRP A 84 5.99 10.84 11.80
N ARG A 85 4.94 11.65 11.88
CA ARG A 85 4.40 12.40 10.74
C ARG A 85 5.57 13.20 10.15
N MET A 86 6.20 12.68 9.09
CA MET A 86 7.46 13.25 8.60
C MET A 86 7.18 14.71 8.20
N PRO A 87 7.87 15.69 8.80
CA PRO A 87 7.72 17.07 8.38
C PRO A 87 8.27 17.15 6.96
N MET A 88 7.37 17.22 5.98
CA MET A 88 7.71 17.65 4.63
C MET A 88 8.08 19.12 4.74
N ARG A 89 9.38 19.40 4.70
CA ARG A 89 9.92 20.74 4.62
C ARG A 89 10.70 20.87 3.32
#